data_AF-A0AAD3Y1Z5-F1
#
_entry.id   AF-A0AAD3Y1Z5-F1
#
_cell.length_a   1.000
_cell.length_b   1.000
_cell.length_c   1.000
_cell.angle_alpha   90.00
_cell.angle_beta   90.00
_cell.angle_gamma   90.00
#
_symmetry.space_group_name_H-M   'P 1'
#
loop_
_entity.id
_entity.type
_entity.pdbx_description
1 polymer ?
#
loop_
_entity_poly.entity_id
_entity_poly.type
_entity_poly.pdbx_seq_one_letter_code
_entity_poly.pdbx_strand_id
1 'polypeptide(L)'
;MGERSCSQKGAIEHLVHVLWTGNPEARENSAATLFSLSLIDENRVKIVKSGAICPLVELLENGSPRGKKDAVTTLFSLSLSRENRAMIVEGNAVRHLIELINPATGLPDKAVTAVLANLASIPEGQTAIVNAGGIPVLVEVVELGSAKGKEFAAAALLHICINSRFCGMVVREGAVPPLVVLSQSGTPRAKEKAQQLLNSFKQRRHANADAGSE
;
A
#
# COMPACT_ATOMS: atom_id res chain seq x y z
N MET A 1 33.79 -24.57 30.89
CA MET A 1 32.89 -23.42 31.16
C MET A 1 32.81 -22.61 29.89
N GLY A 2 31.75 -22.79 29.11
CA GLY A 2 31.53 -22.05 27.87
C GLY A 2 30.88 -20.70 28.21
N GLU A 3 31.57 -19.62 27.87
CA GLU A 3 31.06 -18.26 27.97
C GLU A 3 29.77 -18.16 27.17
N ARG A 4 28.68 -17.82 27.86
CA ARG A 4 27.38 -17.53 27.28
C ARG A 4 27.56 -16.32 26.36
N SER A 5 27.64 -16.56 25.05
CA SER A 5 27.46 -15.52 24.05
C SER A 5 26.03 -15.00 24.17
N CYS A 6 25.82 -14.00 25.02
CA CYS A 6 24.65 -13.14 24.94
C CYS A 6 24.78 -12.38 23.61
N SER A 7 24.29 -12.95 22.51
CA SER A 7 24.12 -12.20 21.27
C SER A 7 23.25 -11.00 21.60
N GLN A 8 23.88 -9.83 21.71
CA GLN A 8 23.21 -8.56 21.91
C GLN A 8 22.42 -8.29 20.63
N LYS A 9 21.17 -8.76 20.59
CA LYS A 9 20.22 -8.42 19.52
C LYS A 9 20.21 -6.90 19.39
N GLY A 10 20.30 -6.37 18.18
CA GLY A 10 20.21 -4.93 17.97
C GLY A 10 18.86 -4.38 18.45
N ALA A 11 18.76 -3.05 18.55
CA ALA A 11 17.54 -2.40 19.01
C ALA A 11 16.32 -2.73 18.13
N ILE A 12 16.55 -2.90 16.81
CA ILE A 12 15.50 -3.26 15.85
C ILE A 12 14.97 -4.67 16.13
N GLU A 13 15.84 -5.66 16.33
CA GLU A 13 15.44 -7.04 16.61
C GLU A 13 14.68 -7.17 17.94
N HIS A 14 15.06 -6.37 18.95
CA HIS A 14 14.30 -6.28 20.19
C HIS A 14 12.91 -5.68 19.98
N LEU A 15 12.79 -4.61 19.22
CA LEU A 15 11.50 -4.00 18.90
C LEU A 15 10.61 -4.98 18.11
N VAL A 16 11.16 -5.68 17.11
CA VAL A 16 10.41 -6.71 16.37
C VAL A 16 9.96 -7.83 17.31
N HIS A 17 10.80 -8.24 18.27
CA HIS A 17 10.41 -9.22 19.27
C HIS A 17 9.23 -8.73 20.12
N VAL A 18 9.29 -7.50 20.66
CA VAL A 18 8.19 -6.89 21.44
C VAL A 18 6.93 -6.72 20.59
N LEU A 19 7.07 -6.39 19.32
CA LEU A 19 5.93 -6.26 18.40
C LEU A 19 5.19 -7.60 18.20
N TRP A 20 5.89 -8.72 18.36
CA TRP A 20 5.32 -10.06 18.27
C TRP A 20 4.78 -10.57 19.60
N THR A 21 5.53 -10.45 20.69
CA THR A 21 5.24 -11.12 21.98
C THR A 21 4.65 -10.20 23.04
N GLY A 22 4.69 -8.89 22.83
CA GLY A 22 4.23 -7.90 23.79
C GLY A 22 2.72 -7.92 24.03
N ASN A 23 2.30 -7.30 25.12
CA ASN A 23 0.88 -6.96 25.31
C ASN A 23 0.42 -5.91 24.26
N PRO A 24 -0.89 -5.66 24.09
CA PRO A 24 -1.38 -4.76 23.04
C PRO A 24 -0.70 -3.38 23.03
N GLU A 25 -0.54 -2.73 24.18
CA GLU A 25 0.11 -1.42 24.30
C GLU A 25 1.60 -1.47 23.93
N ALA A 26 2.31 -2.51 24.37
CA ALA A 26 3.73 -2.69 24.03
C ALA A 26 3.92 -2.93 22.53
N ARG A 27 3.02 -3.68 21.89
CA ARG A 27 3.03 -3.91 20.43
C ARG A 27 2.81 -2.60 19.67
N GLU A 28 1.84 -1.80 20.10
CA GLU A 28 1.55 -0.47 19.52
C GLU A 28 2.75 0.48 19.66
N ASN A 29 3.32 0.58 20.86
CA ASN A 29 4.50 1.40 21.12
C ASN A 29 5.71 0.92 20.32
N SER A 30 5.87 -0.40 20.14
CA SER A 30 6.92 -0.96 19.30
C SER A 30 6.73 -0.58 17.83
N ALA A 31 5.51 -0.70 17.28
CA ALA A 31 5.20 -0.27 15.92
C ALA A 31 5.52 1.22 15.72
N ALA A 32 5.08 2.09 16.64
CA ALA A 32 5.36 3.53 16.57
C ALA A 32 6.87 3.85 16.64
N THR A 33 7.62 3.10 17.42
CA THR A 33 9.08 3.23 17.51
C THR A 33 9.76 2.77 16.22
N LEU A 34 9.32 1.64 15.65
CA LEU A 34 9.82 1.15 14.36
C LEU A 34 9.52 2.13 13.22
N PHE A 35 8.34 2.79 13.22
CA PHE A 35 8.04 3.88 12.31
C PHE A 35 9.03 5.05 12.44
N SER A 36 9.34 5.45 13.68
CA SER A 36 10.30 6.53 13.92
C SER A 36 11.70 6.16 13.42
N LEU A 37 12.12 4.90 13.63
CA LEU A 37 13.39 4.39 13.12
C LEU A 37 13.40 4.28 11.58
N SER A 38 12.28 3.97 10.95
CA SER A 38 12.16 3.83 9.49
C SER A 38 12.17 5.16 8.73
N LEU A 39 12.14 6.30 9.45
CA LEU A 39 12.40 7.62 8.86
C LEU A 39 13.85 7.75 8.36
N ILE A 40 14.77 6.94 8.90
CA ILE A 40 16.13 6.78 8.39
C ILE A 40 16.09 5.69 7.29
N ASP A 41 16.50 6.04 6.08
CA ASP A 41 16.38 5.18 4.89
C ASP A 41 17.08 3.82 5.07
N GLU A 42 18.28 3.81 5.68
CA GLU A 42 19.07 2.61 5.94
C GLU A 42 18.40 1.64 6.92
N ASN A 43 17.53 2.15 7.79
CA ASN A 43 16.82 1.33 8.76
C ASN A 43 15.62 0.61 8.14
N ARG A 44 15.03 1.13 7.06
CA ARG A 44 13.84 0.52 6.43
C ARG A 44 14.09 -0.93 6.03
N VAL A 45 15.23 -1.19 5.38
CA VAL A 45 15.58 -2.53 4.92
C VAL A 45 15.94 -3.43 6.11
N LYS A 46 16.64 -2.89 7.12
CA LYS A 46 16.99 -3.63 8.34
C LYS A 46 15.75 -4.07 9.13
N ILE A 47 14.77 -3.18 9.28
CA ILE A 47 13.50 -3.48 9.98
C ILE A 47 12.78 -4.65 9.31
N VAL A 48 12.67 -4.62 7.98
CA VAL A 48 12.00 -5.70 7.23
C VAL A 48 12.80 -7.01 7.33
N LYS A 49 14.13 -6.96 7.13
CA LYS A 49 15.02 -8.13 7.26
C LYS A 49 15.03 -8.72 8.68
N SER A 50 14.70 -7.92 9.69
CA SER A 50 14.55 -8.38 11.09
C SER A 50 13.22 -9.10 11.34
N GLY A 51 12.35 -9.23 10.34
CA GLY A 51 11.08 -9.96 10.44
C GLY A 51 9.89 -9.11 10.88
N ALA A 52 9.92 -7.79 10.70
CA ALA A 52 8.86 -6.90 11.16
C ALA A 52 7.51 -7.08 10.44
N ILE A 53 7.49 -7.63 9.22
CA ILE A 53 6.28 -7.65 8.37
C ILE A 53 5.14 -8.47 8.97
N CYS A 54 5.38 -9.74 9.32
CA CYS A 54 4.35 -10.59 9.91
C CYS A 54 3.72 -9.97 11.18
N PRO A 55 4.51 -9.47 12.17
CA PRO A 55 3.94 -8.79 13.33
C PRO A 55 3.10 -7.55 13.01
N LEU A 56 3.52 -6.77 12.01
CA LEU A 56 2.78 -5.58 11.55
C LEU A 56 1.46 -5.99 10.90
N VAL A 57 1.45 -7.06 10.10
CA VAL A 57 0.23 -7.60 9.47
C VAL A 57 -0.74 -8.14 10.52
N GLU A 58 -0.23 -8.87 11.52
CA GLU A 58 -1.03 -9.30 12.67
C GLU A 58 -1.66 -8.11 13.40
N LEU A 59 -0.95 -6.99 13.51
CA LEU A 59 -1.45 -5.76 14.13
C LEU A 59 -2.50 -5.05 13.24
N LEU A 60 -2.43 -5.18 11.90
CA LEU A 60 -3.49 -4.71 11.00
C LEU A 60 -4.81 -5.47 11.20
N GLU A 61 -4.72 -6.79 11.38
CA GLU A 61 -5.89 -7.67 11.53
C GLU A 61 -6.51 -7.52 12.92
N ASN A 62 -5.69 -7.74 13.96
CA ASN A 62 -6.14 -7.95 15.34
C ASN A 62 -5.82 -6.79 16.31
N GLY A 63 -5.18 -5.72 15.82
CA GLY A 63 -4.83 -4.56 16.63
C GLY A 63 -6.02 -3.65 16.99
N SER A 64 -5.83 -2.81 18.01
CA SER A 64 -6.75 -1.70 18.30
C SER A 64 -6.78 -0.68 17.15
N PRO A 65 -7.73 0.27 17.10
CA PRO A 65 -7.69 1.35 16.11
C PRO A 65 -6.36 2.11 16.07
N ARG A 66 -5.71 2.28 17.24
CA ARG A 66 -4.36 2.86 17.34
C ARG A 66 -3.32 1.92 16.74
N GLY A 67 -3.33 0.64 17.10
CA GLY A 67 -2.40 -0.35 16.56
C GLY A 67 -2.50 -0.51 15.05
N LYS A 68 -3.71 -0.55 14.49
CA LYS A 68 -3.91 -0.59 13.04
C LYS A 68 -3.34 0.65 12.36
N LYS A 69 -3.57 1.84 12.94
CA LYS A 69 -2.99 3.08 12.43
C LYS A 69 -1.46 3.06 12.47
N ASP A 70 -0.86 2.64 13.58
CA ASP A 70 0.59 2.57 13.76
C ASP A 70 1.22 1.51 12.83
N ALA A 71 0.53 0.39 12.60
CA ALA A 71 0.94 -0.61 11.61
C ALA A 71 0.92 -0.04 10.18
N VAL A 72 -0.15 0.63 9.78
CA VAL A 72 -0.28 1.25 8.45
C VAL A 72 0.79 2.32 8.23
N THR A 73 1.05 3.20 9.20
CA THR A 73 2.07 4.26 9.07
C THR A 73 3.48 3.68 9.00
N THR A 74 3.75 2.64 9.77
CA THR A 74 5.02 1.89 9.69
C THR A 74 5.18 1.26 8.31
N LEU A 75 4.18 0.51 7.84
CA LEU A 75 4.20 -0.12 6.51
C LEU A 75 4.32 0.90 5.38
N PHE A 76 3.67 2.06 5.51
CA PHE A 76 3.84 3.18 4.57
C PHE A 76 5.30 3.61 4.49
N SER A 77 5.94 3.90 5.63
CA SER A 77 7.35 4.30 5.66
C SER A 77 8.26 3.22 5.08
N LEU A 78 8.05 1.95 5.45
CA LEU A 78 8.83 0.83 4.94
C LEU A 78 8.67 0.63 3.42
N SER A 79 7.46 0.82 2.90
CA SER A 79 7.14 0.68 1.46
C SER A 79 7.73 1.77 0.56
N LEU A 80 8.26 2.86 1.14
CA LEU A 80 9.00 3.87 0.38
C LEU A 80 10.26 3.26 -0.25
N SER A 81 10.90 2.30 0.41
CA SER A 81 11.97 1.49 -0.17
C SER A 81 11.42 0.47 -1.16
N ARG A 82 11.92 0.47 -2.40
CA ARG A 82 11.55 -0.54 -3.41
C ARG A 82 11.89 -1.96 -2.99
N GLU A 83 13.04 -2.16 -2.32
CA GLU A 83 13.49 -3.49 -1.84
C GLU A 83 12.49 -4.10 -0.86
N ASN A 84 11.81 -3.28 -0.06
CA ASN A 84 10.84 -3.76 0.91
C ASN A 84 9.48 -4.13 0.32
N ARG A 85 9.11 -3.59 -0.84
CA ARG A 85 7.76 -3.74 -1.41
C ARG A 85 7.42 -5.21 -1.66
N ALA A 86 8.37 -5.98 -2.20
CA ALA A 86 8.20 -7.41 -2.46
C ALA A 86 7.92 -8.17 -1.15
N MET A 87 8.75 -7.96 -0.12
CA MET A 87 8.59 -8.60 1.18
C MET A 87 7.27 -8.22 1.88
N ILE A 88 6.79 -6.98 1.73
CA ILE A 88 5.48 -6.56 2.24
C ILE A 88 4.35 -7.31 1.53
N VAL A 89 4.45 -7.52 0.21
CA VAL A 89 3.46 -8.26 -0.57
C VAL A 89 3.47 -9.74 -0.18
N GLU A 90 4.66 -10.36 -0.09
CA GLU A 90 4.84 -11.76 0.33
C GLU A 90 4.29 -12.02 1.75
N GLY A 91 4.37 -11.03 2.63
CA GLY A 91 3.78 -11.08 3.97
C GLY A 91 2.25 -10.98 4.03
N ASN A 92 1.54 -11.03 2.89
CA ASN A 92 0.08 -10.96 2.79
C ASN A 92 -0.54 -9.67 3.38
N ALA A 93 0.21 -8.56 3.40
CA ALA A 93 -0.30 -7.28 3.89
C ALA A 93 -1.44 -6.72 3.03
N VAL A 94 -1.43 -7.00 1.71
CA VAL A 94 -2.34 -6.40 0.72
C VAL A 94 -3.81 -6.67 1.03
N ARG A 95 -4.17 -7.89 1.42
CA ARG A 95 -5.55 -8.27 1.77
C ARG A 95 -6.09 -7.42 2.92
N HIS A 96 -5.34 -7.37 4.02
CA HIS A 96 -5.71 -6.60 5.20
C HIS A 96 -5.76 -5.10 4.93
N LEU A 97 -4.84 -4.58 4.10
CA LEU A 97 -4.88 -3.17 3.70
C LEU A 97 -6.15 -2.83 2.90
N ILE A 98 -6.60 -3.70 2.00
CA ILE A 98 -7.84 -3.46 1.24
C ILE A 98 -9.06 -3.45 2.16
N GLU A 99 -9.14 -4.39 3.11
CA GLU A 99 -10.22 -4.45 4.11
C GLU A 99 -10.28 -3.18 4.98
N LEU A 100 -9.14 -2.53 5.22
CA LEU A 100 -9.05 -1.30 6.03
C LEU A 100 -9.43 -0.01 5.29
N ILE A 101 -9.64 -0.02 3.98
CA ILE A 101 -10.09 1.18 3.24
C ILE A 101 -11.58 1.47 3.46
N ASN A 102 -12.33 0.52 4.04
CA ASN A 102 -13.75 0.70 4.35
C ASN A 102 -13.97 1.87 5.33
N PRO A 103 -14.81 2.88 4.98
CA PRO A 103 -15.13 4.02 5.84
C PRO A 103 -15.60 3.64 7.25
N ALA A 104 -16.23 2.47 7.40
CA ALA A 104 -16.67 1.95 8.70
C ALA A 104 -15.52 1.66 9.69
N THR A 105 -14.28 1.53 9.19
CA THR A 105 -13.10 1.27 10.03
C THR A 105 -12.58 2.50 10.75
N GLY A 106 -13.02 3.71 10.36
CA GLY A 106 -12.58 4.98 10.95
C GLY A 106 -11.11 5.34 10.71
N LEU A 107 -10.38 4.55 9.91
CA LEU A 107 -9.00 4.87 9.52
C LEU A 107 -8.96 5.89 8.38
N PRO A 108 -7.95 6.78 8.35
CA PRO A 108 -7.80 7.72 7.25
C PRO A 108 -7.41 6.99 5.96
N ASP A 109 -8.32 7.01 4.99
CA ASP A 109 -8.18 6.43 3.65
C ASP A 109 -6.81 6.69 3.00
N LYS A 110 -6.27 7.90 3.17
CA LYS A 110 -5.01 8.33 2.56
C LYS A 110 -3.81 7.47 2.95
N ALA A 111 -3.72 7.00 4.20
CA ALA A 111 -2.54 6.30 4.68
C ALA A 111 -2.49 4.88 4.10
N VAL A 112 -3.62 4.18 4.18
CA VAL A 112 -3.78 2.82 3.64
C VAL A 112 -3.62 2.82 2.13
N THR A 113 -4.29 3.76 1.44
CA THR A 113 -4.21 3.90 -0.02
C THR A 113 -2.80 4.24 -0.48
N ALA A 114 -2.04 5.02 0.29
CA ALA A 114 -0.64 5.32 -0.03
C ALA A 114 0.26 4.08 0.01
N VAL A 115 0.03 3.16 0.96
CA VAL A 115 0.75 1.87 0.98
C VAL A 115 0.43 1.10 -0.31
N LEU A 116 -0.85 0.95 -0.65
CA LEU A 116 -1.27 0.24 -1.87
C LEU A 116 -0.69 0.88 -3.14
N ALA A 117 -0.64 2.21 -3.23
CA ALA A 117 -0.03 2.91 -4.35
C ALA A 117 1.48 2.60 -4.49
N ASN A 118 2.20 2.55 -3.36
CA ASN A 118 3.61 2.14 -3.37
C ASN A 118 3.76 0.67 -3.81
N LEU A 119 2.94 -0.25 -3.31
CA LEU A 119 3.00 -1.66 -3.69
C LEU A 119 2.62 -1.89 -5.16
N ALA A 120 1.64 -1.16 -5.70
CA ALA A 120 1.24 -1.23 -7.10
C ALA A 120 2.37 -0.88 -8.08
N SER A 121 3.41 -0.19 -7.63
CA SER A 121 4.56 0.17 -8.48
C SER A 121 5.49 -1.01 -8.85
N ILE A 122 5.24 -2.22 -8.30
CA ILE A 122 5.93 -3.48 -8.65
C ILE A 122 4.93 -4.53 -9.16
N PRO A 123 5.33 -5.45 -10.07
CA PRO A 123 4.41 -6.44 -10.67
C PRO A 123 3.71 -7.36 -9.67
N GLU A 124 4.42 -7.80 -8.63
CA GLU A 124 3.91 -8.67 -7.57
C GLU A 124 2.80 -7.95 -6.80
N GLY A 125 3.02 -6.67 -6.47
CA GLY A 125 2.03 -5.84 -5.81
C GLY A 125 0.80 -5.57 -6.67
N GLN A 126 0.97 -5.35 -7.98
CA GLN A 126 -0.16 -5.24 -8.91
C GLN A 126 -1.03 -6.50 -8.87
N THR A 127 -0.40 -7.66 -9.01
CA THR A 127 -1.09 -8.95 -9.01
C THR A 127 -1.81 -9.19 -7.68
N ALA A 128 -1.14 -8.93 -6.56
CA ALA A 128 -1.73 -9.08 -5.23
C ALA A 128 -2.93 -8.16 -5.00
N ILE A 129 -2.83 -6.88 -5.41
CA ILE A 129 -3.94 -5.92 -5.27
C ILE A 129 -5.14 -6.34 -6.10
N VAL A 130 -4.92 -6.79 -7.34
CA VAL A 130 -6.01 -7.24 -8.22
C VAL A 130 -6.66 -8.51 -7.68
N ASN A 131 -5.87 -9.51 -7.28
CA ASN A 131 -6.40 -10.78 -6.74
C ASN A 131 -7.17 -10.59 -5.43
N ALA A 132 -6.79 -9.60 -4.62
CA ALA A 132 -7.48 -9.26 -3.38
C ALA A 132 -8.72 -8.35 -3.60
N GLY A 133 -9.16 -8.11 -4.84
CA GLY A 133 -10.34 -7.30 -5.12
C GLY A 133 -10.12 -5.79 -4.92
N GLY A 134 -8.89 -5.31 -5.04
CA GLY A 134 -8.55 -3.91 -4.76
C GLY A 134 -8.99 -2.90 -5.82
N ILE A 135 -9.28 -3.31 -7.07
CA ILE A 135 -9.67 -2.36 -8.13
C ILE A 135 -10.98 -1.63 -7.77
N PRO A 136 -12.11 -2.32 -7.46
CA PRO A 136 -13.35 -1.63 -7.08
C PRO A 136 -13.15 -0.66 -5.92
N VAL A 137 -12.41 -1.08 -4.89
CA VAL A 137 -12.10 -0.26 -3.71
C VAL A 137 -11.30 0.99 -4.09
N LEU A 138 -10.28 0.86 -4.95
CA LEU A 138 -9.50 2.01 -5.41
C LEU A 138 -10.34 2.96 -6.28
N VAL A 139 -11.27 2.45 -7.10
CA VAL A 139 -12.20 3.28 -7.87
C VAL A 139 -13.13 4.06 -6.94
N GLU A 140 -13.67 3.41 -5.91
CA GLU A 140 -14.49 4.07 -4.89
C GLU A 140 -13.70 5.18 -4.16
N VAL A 141 -12.42 4.95 -3.82
CA VAL A 141 -11.57 5.98 -3.20
C VAL A 141 -11.34 7.17 -4.15
N VAL A 142 -11.22 6.96 -5.47
CA VAL A 142 -11.15 8.07 -6.44
C VAL A 142 -12.42 8.93 -6.40
N GLU A 143 -13.58 8.31 -6.19
CA GLU A 143 -14.87 8.99 -6.17
C GLU A 143 -15.15 9.69 -4.82
N LEU A 144 -14.98 8.98 -3.71
CA LEU A 144 -15.47 9.39 -2.38
C LEU A 144 -14.35 9.70 -1.38
N GLY A 145 -13.10 9.35 -1.69
CA GLY A 145 -11.96 9.51 -0.78
C GLY A 145 -11.58 10.96 -0.50
N SER A 146 -10.69 11.14 0.48
CA SER A 146 -10.06 12.42 0.76
C SER A 146 -9.23 12.91 -0.44
N ALA A 147 -8.93 14.22 -0.50
CA ALA A 147 -8.13 14.78 -1.59
C ALA A 147 -6.78 14.04 -1.79
N LYS A 148 -6.17 13.56 -0.70
CA LYS A 148 -4.97 12.73 -0.74
C LYS A 148 -5.25 11.27 -1.06
N GLY A 149 -6.33 10.69 -0.55
CA GLY A 149 -6.79 9.35 -0.92
C GLY A 149 -6.99 9.24 -2.43
N LYS A 150 -7.71 10.19 -3.05
CA LYS A 150 -7.91 10.27 -4.50
C LYS A 150 -6.61 10.32 -5.30
N GLU A 151 -5.64 11.11 -4.84
CA GLU A 151 -4.29 11.19 -5.46
C GLU A 151 -3.59 9.82 -5.44
N PHE A 152 -3.58 9.14 -4.29
CA PHE A 152 -2.95 7.83 -4.15
C PHE A 152 -3.70 6.73 -4.90
N ALA A 153 -5.02 6.74 -4.89
CA ALA A 153 -5.84 5.77 -5.61
C ALA A 153 -5.65 5.88 -7.12
N ALA A 154 -5.65 7.11 -7.66
CA ALA A 154 -5.33 7.35 -9.07
C ALA A 154 -3.91 6.88 -9.43
N ALA A 155 -2.93 7.09 -8.54
CA ALA A 155 -1.56 6.58 -8.75
C ALA A 155 -1.48 5.05 -8.73
N ALA A 156 -2.19 4.38 -7.81
CA ALA A 156 -2.27 2.93 -7.73
C ALA A 156 -2.89 2.33 -9.01
N LEU A 157 -4.04 2.85 -9.44
CA LEU A 157 -4.71 2.45 -10.68
C LEU A 157 -3.84 2.71 -11.92
N LEU A 158 -3.12 3.83 -11.93
CA LEU A 158 -2.17 4.13 -13.01
C LEU A 158 -1.04 3.11 -13.07
N HIS A 159 -0.43 2.74 -11.94
CA HIS A 159 0.59 1.71 -11.90
C HIS A 159 0.06 0.35 -12.36
N ILE A 160 -1.16 -0.02 -11.95
CA ILE A 160 -1.85 -1.22 -12.42
C ILE A 160 -2.07 -1.15 -13.95
N CYS A 161 -2.27 0.03 -14.54
CA CYS A 161 -2.57 0.16 -15.97
C CYS A 161 -1.34 0.30 -16.87
N ILE A 162 -0.25 0.95 -16.43
CA ILE A 162 0.90 1.25 -17.32
C ILE A 162 1.61 -0.04 -17.76
N ASN A 163 1.78 -1.02 -16.86
CA ASN A 163 2.64 -2.18 -17.10
C ASN A 163 1.92 -3.53 -17.03
N SER A 164 0.59 -3.57 -17.03
CA SER A 164 -0.13 -4.82 -16.83
C SER A 164 -1.32 -5.03 -17.77
N ARG A 165 -1.72 -6.30 -17.87
CA ARG A 165 -2.96 -6.77 -18.52
C ARG A 165 -4.23 -6.34 -17.77
N PHE A 166 -4.13 -5.83 -16.55
CA PHE A 166 -5.25 -5.50 -15.68
C PHE A 166 -5.97 -4.19 -16.03
N CYS A 167 -5.43 -3.38 -16.96
CA CYS A 167 -6.06 -2.12 -17.38
C CYS A 167 -7.52 -2.31 -17.85
N GLY A 168 -7.82 -3.42 -18.56
CA GLY A 168 -9.19 -3.73 -18.98
C GLY A 168 -10.14 -4.00 -17.80
N MET A 169 -9.63 -4.47 -16.66
CA MET A 169 -10.41 -4.59 -15.43
C MET A 169 -10.73 -3.21 -14.87
N VAL A 170 -9.74 -2.31 -14.78
CA VAL A 170 -9.94 -0.94 -14.28
C VAL A 170 -11.01 -0.18 -15.06
N VAL A 171 -11.03 -0.32 -16.40
CA VAL A 171 -12.07 0.29 -17.24
C VAL A 171 -13.45 -0.33 -16.99
N ARG A 172 -13.53 -1.66 -16.86
CA ARG A 172 -14.80 -2.39 -16.61
C ARG A 172 -15.40 -2.07 -15.25
N GLU A 173 -14.57 -1.81 -14.23
CA GLU A 173 -15.00 -1.36 -12.90
C GLU A 173 -15.47 0.11 -12.87
N GLY A 174 -15.64 0.76 -14.03
CA GLY A 174 -16.22 2.10 -14.08
C GLY A 174 -15.29 3.22 -13.61
N ALA A 175 -13.98 3.05 -13.70
CA ALA A 175 -13.03 4.08 -13.27
C ALA A 175 -13.10 5.40 -14.07
N VAL A 176 -13.65 5.37 -15.30
CA VAL A 176 -13.58 6.52 -16.23
C VAL A 176 -14.31 7.77 -15.71
N PRO A 177 -15.60 7.73 -15.30
CA PRO A 177 -16.28 8.93 -14.83
C PRO A 177 -15.63 9.58 -13.59
N PRO A 178 -15.28 8.83 -12.52
CA PRO A 178 -14.57 9.40 -11.37
C PRO A 178 -13.22 10.03 -11.74
N LEU A 179 -12.47 9.42 -12.68
CA LEU A 179 -11.19 9.97 -13.14
C LEU A 179 -11.35 11.24 -13.98
N VAL A 180 -12.43 11.37 -14.76
CA VAL A 180 -12.74 12.62 -15.48
C VAL A 180 -13.07 13.74 -14.51
N VAL A 181 -13.86 13.46 -13.47
CA VAL A 181 -14.14 14.45 -12.41
C VAL A 181 -12.85 14.84 -11.69
N LEU A 182 -12.00 13.85 -11.36
CA LEU A 182 -10.73 14.09 -10.68
C LEU A 182 -9.75 14.91 -11.51
N SER A 183 -9.71 14.71 -12.84
CA SER A 183 -8.83 15.50 -13.73
C SER A 183 -9.22 16.98 -13.80
N GLN A 184 -10.48 17.30 -13.52
CA GLN A 184 -10.98 18.68 -13.53
C GLN A 184 -10.88 19.35 -12.15
N SER A 185 -11.14 18.60 -11.08
CA SER A 185 -11.37 19.15 -9.72
C SER A 185 -10.34 18.72 -8.65
N GLY A 186 -9.45 17.78 -8.97
CA GLY A 186 -8.47 17.25 -8.02
C GLY A 186 -7.32 18.19 -7.64
N THR A 187 -6.43 17.73 -6.75
CA THR A 187 -5.14 18.39 -6.51
C THR A 187 -4.28 18.38 -7.78
N PRO A 188 -3.27 19.25 -7.94
CA PRO A 188 -2.42 19.24 -9.15
C PRO A 188 -1.86 17.84 -9.48
N ARG A 189 -1.41 17.11 -8.46
CA ARG A 189 -0.92 15.73 -8.61
C ARG A 189 -2.04 14.76 -8.98
N ALA A 190 -3.22 14.88 -8.37
CA ALA A 190 -4.36 14.03 -8.72
C ALA A 190 -4.82 14.26 -10.16
N LYS A 191 -4.86 15.53 -10.62
CA LYS A 191 -5.20 15.88 -12.01
C LYS A 191 -4.21 15.27 -13.00
N GLU A 192 -2.91 15.41 -12.72
CA GLU A 192 -1.84 14.84 -13.53
C GLU A 192 -1.98 13.31 -13.68
N LYS A 193 -2.16 12.61 -12.55
CA LYS A 193 -2.31 11.14 -12.54
C LYS A 193 -3.58 10.67 -13.22
N ALA A 194 -4.71 11.35 -12.97
CA ALA A 194 -5.97 11.06 -13.65
C ALA A 194 -5.85 11.24 -15.16
N GLN A 195 -5.21 12.31 -15.63
CA GLN A 195 -5.02 12.56 -17.05
C GLN A 195 -4.10 11.53 -17.70
N GLN A 196 -3.00 11.14 -17.04
CA GLN A 196 -2.12 10.07 -17.51
C GLN A 196 -2.90 8.75 -17.66
N LEU A 197 -3.74 8.42 -16.67
CA LEU A 197 -4.54 7.19 -16.69
C LEU A 197 -5.59 7.21 -17.80
N LEU A 198 -6.34 8.31 -17.95
CA LEU A 198 -7.31 8.48 -19.04
C LEU A 198 -6.64 8.41 -20.42
N ASN A 199 -5.45 8.98 -20.58
CA ASN A 199 -4.69 8.89 -21.83
C ASN A 199 -4.27 7.44 -22.13
N SER A 200 -3.88 6.67 -21.11
CA SER A 200 -3.54 5.24 -21.27
C SER A 200 -4.74 4.41 -21.76
N PHE A 201 -5.97 4.74 -21.33
CA PHE A 201 -7.19 4.09 -21.82
C PHE A 201 -7.44 4.40 -23.30
N LYS A 202 -7.23 5.65 -23.71
CA LYS A 202 -7.39 6.06 -25.11
C LYS A 202 -6.41 5.34 -26.03
N GLN A 203 -5.13 5.32 -25.66
CA GLN A 203 -4.07 4.67 -26.46
C GLN A 203 -4.35 3.19 -26.69
N ARG A 204 -4.82 2.47 -25.65
CA ARG A 204 -5.20 1.05 -25.77
C ARG A 204 -6.42 0.82 -26.65
N ARG A 205 -7.39 1.74 -26.64
CA ARG A 205 -8.57 1.66 -27.53
C ARG A 205 -8.17 1.81 -28.99
N HIS A 206 -7.19 2.68 -29.29
CA HIS A 206 -6.64 2.84 -30.64
C HIS A 206 -5.86 1.60 -31.08
N ALA A 207 -4.96 1.09 -30.23
CA ALA A 207 -4.20 -0.13 -30.54
C ALA A 207 -5.10 -1.37 -30.81
N ASN A 208 -6.20 -1.52 -30.06
CA ASN A 208 -7.14 -2.63 -30.27
C ASN A 208 -8.02 -2.45 -31.52
N ALA A 209 -8.23 -1.22 -32.00
CA ALA A 209 -8.99 -0.97 -33.23
C ALA A 209 -8.15 -1.28 -34.47
N ASP A 210 -6.86 -0.98 -34.44
CA ASP A 210 -5.93 -1.25 -35.55
C ASP A 210 -5.66 -2.77 -35.70
N ALA A 211 -5.56 -3.51 -34.59
CA ALA A 211 -5.31 -4.96 -34.61
C ALA A 211 -6.54 -5.84 -35.00
N GLY A 212 -7.74 -5.26 -35.06
CA GLY A 212 -8.96 -5.96 -35.49
C GLY A 212 -9.28 -5.78 -36.99
N SER A 213 -8.37 -5.13 -37.74
CA SER A 213 -8.53 -4.76 -39.15
C SER A 213 -7.66 -5.60 -40.10
N GLU A 214 -6.89 -6.56 -39.59
CA GLU A 214 -6.04 -7.51 -40.33
C GLU A 214 -6.64 -8.92 -40.28
#